data_AF-A0A3M1QE72-F1
#
_entry.id   AF-A0A3M1QE72-F1
#
_cell.length_a   1.000
_cell.length_b   1.000
_cell.length_c   1.000
_cell.angle_alpha   90.00
_cell.angle_beta   90.00
_cell.angle_gamma   90.00
#
_symmetry.space_group_name_H-M   'P 1'
#
loop_
_entity.id
_entity.type
_entity.pdbx_description
1 polymer ?
#
loop_
_entity_poly.entity_id
_entity_poly.type
_entity_poly.pdbx_seq_one_letter_code
_entity_poly.pdbx_strand_id
1 'polypeptide(L)'
;RRAQRAADLAGRRRRIWIALAAGVPAIAAHYAAHFAGGVEATQVALWVAEGLLSLIVLFAAAGGMISGALRALGHFSANMDLLVSLGALAAFGAGAIGLATGTPAMITFHAAAMIVIFVSVGKYFEARARGQASSALEALLTRIPATALRLRDGGSETIPTEQVAPGDRLRLVAHAPIPVDGEVESGVVTVDESIVTGESLPQQRGPGENVLGGTRVVEGDAVMRSTATGDTSAVARIARLVEEAQSVKPRLQRIADRIAGVFVPAVIALAAAVFVGWWAADPQQWFWALQRSIALLVVACPCAMGLAVPTAVLVGTSRAAEQGILVRDAEALEAAGAIREVLLDKTGTLTVGRPALTRVTPSGVCDEDELLTRVAAVESLSEHPFARAVVAAARGRGLSLPQADDFQSVPGRGVSGVVDGHVVLVGRIEWLQQREVSGFDSDEVAAPDEDHPESAMHVAIDGRYAGALWLADEIHPEAPAALAALRSRGVRVCILSGDRRAVVRSVAERLGVDDWQAELSPLDKYRIVRERAAQARG
;
A
#
# COMPACT_ATOMS: atom_id res chain seq x y z
N ARG A 1 -2.53 -13.55 -13.54
CA ARG A 1 -2.63 -14.07 -12.15
C ARG A 1 -4.06 -14.40 -11.70
N ARG A 2 -5.10 -13.62 -12.02
CA ARG A 2 -6.53 -13.94 -11.74
C ARG A 2 -6.93 -15.33 -12.25
N ALA A 3 -6.57 -15.66 -13.48
CA ALA A 3 -6.79 -16.99 -14.06
C ALA A 3 -6.08 -18.11 -13.29
N GLN A 4 -4.84 -17.87 -12.80
CA GLN A 4 -4.10 -18.84 -12.00
C GLN A 4 -4.72 -19.04 -10.60
N ARG A 5 -5.17 -17.97 -9.94
CA ARG A 5 -5.88 -18.05 -8.64
C ARG A 5 -7.22 -18.77 -8.79
N ALA A 6 -7.98 -18.45 -9.84
CA ALA A 6 -9.24 -19.12 -10.16
C ALA A 6 -9.01 -20.61 -10.46
N ALA A 7 -7.94 -20.94 -11.19
CA ALA A 7 -7.53 -22.32 -11.48
C ALA A 7 -7.12 -23.09 -10.20
N ASP A 8 -6.38 -22.46 -9.28
CA ASP A 8 -6.03 -23.10 -7.99
C ASP A 8 -7.28 -23.37 -7.14
N LEU A 9 -8.19 -22.38 -7.03
CA LEU A 9 -9.44 -22.54 -6.28
C LEU A 9 -10.35 -23.60 -6.91
N ALA A 10 -10.43 -23.65 -8.24
CA ALA A 10 -11.16 -24.68 -8.98
C ALA A 10 -10.54 -26.08 -8.76
N GLY A 11 -9.21 -26.17 -8.75
CA GLY A 11 -8.47 -27.39 -8.44
C GLY A 11 -8.76 -27.90 -7.03
N ARG A 12 -8.73 -27.01 -6.02
CA ARG A 12 -9.08 -27.34 -4.63
C ARG A 12 -10.55 -27.75 -4.49
N ARG A 13 -11.47 -27.04 -5.16
CA ARG A 13 -12.90 -27.39 -5.21
C ARG A 13 -13.12 -28.77 -5.79
N ARG A 14 -12.43 -29.11 -6.89
CA ARG A 14 -12.49 -30.45 -7.50
C ARG A 14 -12.03 -31.53 -6.52
N ARG A 15 -10.91 -31.31 -5.82
CA ARG A 15 -10.40 -32.26 -4.82
C ARG A 15 -11.38 -32.47 -3.66
N ILE A 16 -12.08 -31.43 -3.21
CA ILE A 16 -13.15 -31.57 -2.20
C ILE A 16 -14.29 -32.41 -2.72
N TRP A 17 -14.77 -32.13 -3.94
CA TRP A 17 -15.85 -32.91 -4.51
C TRP A 17 -15.48 -34.38 -4.65
N ILE A 18 -14.24 -34.68 -5.05
CA ILE A 18 -13.73 -36.05 -5.06
C ILE A 18 -13.69 -36.65 -3.64
N ALA A 19 -13.18 -35.89 -2.65
CA ALA A 19 -13.12 -36.35 -1.26
C ALA A 19 -14.51 -36.63 -0.68
N LEU A 20 -15.50 -35.78 -0.96
CA LEU A 20 -16.89 -35.96 -0.51
C LEU A 20 -17.57 -37.11 -1.25
N ALA A 21 -17.44 -37.16 -2.59
CA ALA A 21 -18.09 -38.17 -3.42
C ALA A 21 -17.58 -39.59 -3.13
N ALA A 22 -16.31 -39.76 -2.79
CA ALA A 22 -15.76 -41.07 -2.41
C ALA A 22 -15.81 -41.31 -0.88
N GLY A 23 -15.51 -40.29 -0.07
CA GLY A 23 -15.37 -40.46 1.38
C GLY A 23 -16.70 -40.50 2.13
N VAL A 24 -17.75 -39.81 1.70
CA VAL A 24 -19.08 -39.94 2.33
C VAL A 24 -19.64 -41.36 2.14
N PRO A 25 -19.59 -41.96 0.94
CA PRO A 25 -19.95 -43.37 0.78
C PRO A 25 -19.04 -44.33 1.55
N ALA A 26 -17.74 -44.03 1.72
CA ALA A 26 -16.86 -44.86 2.55
C ALA A 26 -17.32 -44.86 4.02
N ILE A 27 -17.60 -43.68 4.58
CA ILE A 27 -18.11 -43.54 5.94
C ILE A 27 -19.48 -44.24 6.07
N ALA A 28 -20.36 -44.10 5.08
CA ALA A 28 -21.65 -44.78 5.07
C ALA A 28 -21.50 -46.30 5.02
N ALA A 29 -20.57 -46.83 4.21
CA ALA A 29 -20.26 -48.25 4.14
C ALA A 29 -19.73 -48.78 5.48
N HIS A 30 -18.91 -47.99 6.18
CA HIS A 30 -18.42 -48.33 7.53
C HIS A 30 -19.57 -48.52 8.53
N TYR A 31 -20.46 -47.52 8.64
CA TYR A 31 -21.60 -47.61 9.55
C TYR A 31 -22.60 -48.68 9.11
N ALA A 32 -22.82 -48.84 7.81
CA ALA A 32 -23.66 -49.93 7.29
C ALA A 32 -23.10 -51.29 7.69
N ALA A 33 -21.79 -51.52 7.58
CA ALA A 33 -21.17 -52.78 8.01
C ALA A 33 -21.30 -53.01 9.52
N HIS A 34 -21.22 -51.93 10.31
CA HIS A 34 -21.38 -51.96 11.77
C HIS A 34 -22.82 -52.29 12.20
N PHE A 35 -23.82 -51.73 11.51
CA PHE A 35 -25.24 -51.92 11.85
C PHE A 35 -25.92 -53.08 11.14
N ALA A 36 -25.35 -53.61 10.05
CA ALA A 36 -25.97 -54.65 9.22
C ALA A 36 -26.27 -55.95 9.98
N GLY A 37 -25.61 -56.22 11.12
CA GLY A 37 -25.92 -57.34 12.03
C GLY A 37 -26.03 -58.72 11.37
N GLY A 38 -25.50 -58.90 10.15
CA GLY A 38 -25.77 -60.03 9.26
C GLY A 38 -24.51 -60.62 8.60
N VAL A 39 -24.72 -61.71 7.86
CA VAL A 39 -23.74 -62.63 7.22
C VAL A 39 -22.35 -62.02 6.93
N GLU A 40 -21.28 -62.67 7.44
CA GLU A 40 -19.87 -62.25 7.31
C GLU A 40 -19.49 -61.74 5.91
N ALA A 41 -19.98 -62.39 4.85
CA ALA A 41 -19.67 -62.01 3.47
C ALA A 41 -20.13 -60.59 3.10
N THR A 42 -21.27 -60.14 3.63
CA THR A 42 -21.80 -58.79 3.35
C THR A 42 -21.00 -57.71 4.08
N GLN A 43 -20.55 -57.98 5.32
CA GLN A 43 -19.71 -57.07 6.08
C GLN A 43 -18.33 -56.92 5.46
N VAL A 44 -17.72 -58.04 5.04
CA VAL A 44 -16.43 -58.03 4.35
C VAL A 44 -16.52 -57.24 3.03
N ALA A 45 -17.59 -57.43 2.25
CA ALA A 45 -17.81 -56.67 1.02
C ALA A 45 -17.90 -55.15 1.28
N LEU A 46 -18.58 -54.74 2.36
CA LEU A 46 -18.68 -53.33 2.75
C LEU A 46 -17.34 -52.75 3.22
N TRP A 47 -16.52 -53.51 3.96
CA TRP A 47 -15.18 -53.08 4.36
C TRP A 47 -14.21 -52.97 3.17
N VAL A 48 -14.31 -53.89 2.20
CA VAL A 48 -13.55 -53.79 0.95
C VAL A 48 -13.96 -52.54 0.18
N ALA A 49 -15.26 -52.27 0.08
CA ALA A 49 -15.77 -51.05 -0.55
C ALA A 49 -15.29 -49.78 0.19
N GLU A 50 -15.35 -49.76 1.53
CA GLU A 50 -14.82 -48.67 2.37
C GLU A 50 -13.33 -48.42 2.09
N GLY A 51 -12.52 -49.48 2.02
CA GLY A 51 -11.09 -49.41 1.72
C GLY A 51 -10.80 -48.85 0.33
N LEU A 52 -11.49 -49.35 -0.71
CA LEU A 52 -11.33 -48.88 -2.08
C LEU A 52 -11.73 -47.40 -2.24
N LEU A 53 -12.84 -46.99 -1.63
CA LEU A 53 -13.28 -45.61 -1.65
C LEU A 53 -12.32 -44.68 -0.90
N SER A 54 -11.81 -45.13 0.26
CA SER A 54 -10.82 -44.39 1.04
C SER A 54 -9.47 -44.28 0.31
N LEU A 55 -9.11 -45.28 -0.49
CA LEU A 55 -7.95 -45.23 -1.37
C LEU A 55 -8.10 -44.12 -2.43
N ILE A 56 -9.28 -43.99 -3.05
CA ILE A 56 -9.58 -42.89 -3.98
C ILE A 56 -9.42 -41.54 -3.28
N VAL A 57 -9.94 -41.39 -2.06
CA VAL A 57 -9.79 -40.14 -1.28
C VAL A 57 -8.31 -39.82 -1.04
N LEU A 58 -7.51 -40.80 -0.62
CA LEU A 58 -6.10 -40.62 -0.30
C LEU A 58 -5.27 -40.21 -1.54
N PHE A 59 -5.47 -40.88 -2.68
CA PHE A 59 -4.66 -40.61 -3.88
C PHE A 59 -5.17 -39.41 -4.69
N ALA A 60 -6.48 -39.27 -4.87
CA ALA A 60 -7.05 -38.23 -5.73
C ALA A 60 -7.29 -36.90 -5.01
N ALA A 61 -7.64 -36.91 -3.72
CA ALA A 61 -7.86 -35.68 -2.94
C ALA A 61 -6.63 -35.29 -2.11
N ALA A 62 -5.96 -36.24 -1.44
CA ALA A 62 -4.82 -35.94 -0.57
C ALA A 62 -3.44 -35.93 -1.27
N GLY A 63 -3.34 -36.21 -2.57
CA GLY A 63 -2.04 -36.23 -3.28
C GLY A 63 -1.19 -34.95 -3.15
N GLY A 64 -1.84 -33.79 -3.05
CA GLY A 64 -1.16 -32.52 -2.75
C GLY A 64 -0.61 -32.41 -1.32
N MET A 65 -1.29 -33.03 -0.34
CA MET A 65 -0.86 -33.07 1.06
C MET A 65 0.29 -34.07 1.23
N ILE A 66 0.19 -35.26 0.63
CA ILE A 66 1.22 -36.29 0.70
C ILE A 66 2.52 -35.80 0.04
N SER A 67 2.43 -35.17 -1.13
CA SER A 67 3.61 -34.53 -1.77
C SER A 67 4.17 -33.35 -0.97
N GLY A 68 3.34 -32.63 -0.22
CA GLY A 68 3.76 -31.62 0.75
C GLY A 68 4.52 -32.23 1.93
N ALA A 69 4.02 -33.34 2.48
CA ALA A 69 4.64 -34.09 3.58
C ALA A 69 6.00 -34.67 3.18
N LEU A 70 6.11 -35.27 1.99
CA LEU A 70 7.37 -35.84 1.49
C LEU A 70 8.45 -34.75 1.30
N ARG A 71 8.07 -33.58 0.79
CA ARG A 71 8.98 -32.42 0.71
C ARG A 71 9.37 -31.91 2.10
N ALA A 72 8.43 -31.92 3.05
CA ALA A 72 8.68 -31.51 4.42
C ALA A 72 9.75 -32.39 5.08
N LEU A 73 9.59 -33.71 4.95
CA LEU A 73 10.55 -34.74 5.38
C LEU A 73 11.93 -34.53 4.74
N GLY A 74 11.98 -34.33 3.42
CA GLY A 74 13.25 -34.13 2.70
C GLY A 74 14.02 -32.88 3.13
N HIS A 75 13.32 -31.83 3.56
CA HIS A 75 13.93 -30.59 4.04
C HIS A 75 14.05 -30.49 5.57
N PHE A 76 13.79 -31.58 6.31
CA PHE A 76 13.70 -31.59 7.78
C PHE A 76 12.85 -30.44 8.34
N SER A 77 11.79 -30.09 7.60
CA SER A 77 10.87 -29.03 7.94
C SER A 77 9.56 -29.63 8.44
N ALA A 78 8.98 -29.02 9.46
CA ALA A 78 7.76 -29.49 10.08
C ALA A 78 6.60 -28.63 9.58
N ASN A 79 5.66 -29.24 8.85
CA ASN A 79 4.50 -28.53 8.29
C ASN A 79 3.19 -29.29 8.53
N MET A 80 2.07 -28.60 8.33
CA MET A 80 0.72 -29.16 8.51
C MET A 80 0.45 -30.38 7.62
N ASP A 81 1.05 -30.42 6.43
CA ASP A 81 0.89 -31.53 5.49
C ASP A 81 1.47 -32.84 6.05
N LEU A 82 2.56 -32.76 6.81
CA LEU A 82 3.19 -33.91 7.47
C LEU A 82 2.28 -34.53 8.53
N LEU A 83 1.70 -33.72 9.43
CA LEU A 83 0.79 -34.21 10.49
C LEU A 83 -0.42 -34.92 9.90
N VAL A 84 -1.06 -34.28 8.93
CA VAL A 84 -2.29 -34.79 8.31
C VAL A 84 -2.01 -36.06 7.51
N SER A 85 -0.92 -36.08 6.74
CA SER A 85 -0.55 -37.25 5.95
C SER A 85 -0.17 -38.43 6.84
N LEU A 86 0.55 -38.20 7.94
CA LEU A 86 0.90 -39.25 8.90
C LEU A 86 -0.36 -39.85 9.54
N GLY A 87 -1.29 -39.02 10.02
CA GLY A 87 -2.54 -39.49 10.62
C GLY A 87 -3.42 -40.27 9.62
N ALA A 88 -3.59 -39.75 8.39
CA ALA A 88 -4.38 -40.40 7.36
C ALA A 88 -3.76 -41.73 6.88
N LEU A 89 -2.43 -41.78 6.69
CA LEU A 89 -1.72 -43.00 6.31
C LEU A 89 -1.72 -44.04 7.42
N ALA A 90 -1.56 -43.62 8.68
CA ALA A 90 -1.64 -44.53 9.83
C ALA A 90 -3.05 -45.14 9.97
N ALA A 91 -4.10 -44.34 9.83
CA ALA A 91 -5.48 -44.82 9.85
C ALA A 91 -5.80 -45.76 8.67
N PHE A 92 -5.30 -45.45 7.48
CA PHE A 92 -5.48 -46.31 6.30
C PHE A 92 -4.71 -47.63 6.44
N GLY A 93 -3.46 -47.57 6.91
CA GLY A 93 -2.61 -48.75 7.14
C GLY A 93 -3.20 -49.69 8.19
N ALA A 94 -3.71 -49.14 9.30
CA ALA A 94 -4.42 -49.93 10.31
C ALA A 94 -5.68 -50.60 9.72
N GLY A 95 -6.45 -49.88 8.89
CA GLY A 95 -7.59 -50.43 8.16
C GLY A 95 -7.23 -51.59 7.25
N ALA A 96 -6.12 -51.48 6.52
CA ALA A 96 -5.62 -52.54 5.65
C ALA A 96 -5.20 -53.80 6.43
N ILE A 97 -4.54 -53.62 7.57
CA ILE A 97 -4.19 -54.72 8.49
C ILE A 97 -5.45 -55.37 9.05
N GLY A 98 -6.43 -54.56 9.47
CA GLY A 98 -7.72 -55.05 9.97
C GLY A 98 -8.46 -55.90 8.95
N LEU A 99 -8.50 -55.45 7.70
CA LEU A 99 -9.11 -56.20 6.60
C LEU A 99 -8.37 -57.51 6.29
N ALA A 100 -7.03 -57.49 6.29
CA ALA A 100 -6.21 -58.67 6.01
C ALA A 100 -6.26 -59.73 7.13
N THR A 101 -6.38 -59.28 8.38
CA THR A 101 -6.44 -60.16 9.57
C THR A 101 -7.86 -60.55 9.97
N GLY A 102 -8.88 -59.94 9.36
CA GLY A 102 -10.28 -60.11 9.75
C GLY A 102 -10.61 -59.50 11.12
N THR A 103 -9.86 -58.49 11.57
CA THR A 103 -10.05 -57.85 12.88
C THR A 103 -10.91 -56.57 12.73
N PRO A 104 -12.23 -56.60 13.03
CA PRO A 104 -13.13 -55.50 12.70
C PRO A 104 -12.78 -54.19 13.42
N ALA A 105 -12.27 -54.29 14.66
CA ALA A 105 -11.87 -53.14 15.46
C ALA A 105 -10.82 -52.27 14.74
N MET A 106 -9.98 -52.88 13.89
CA MET A 106 -8.87 -52.20 13.22
C MET A 106 -9.26 -51.52 11.91
N ILE A 107 -10.50 -51.69 11.45
CA ILE A 107 -10.97 -51.17 10.16
C ILE A 107 -11.27 -49.68 10.28
N THR A 108 -10.24 -48.85 10.04
CA THR A 108 -10.28 -47.39 10.21
C THR A 108 -10.15 -46.61 8.90
N PHE A 109 -10.57 -47.19 7.78
CA PHE A 109 -10.52 -46.52 6.48
C PHE A 109 -11.36 -45.22 6.48
N HIS A 110 -12.54 -45.24 7.11
CA HIS A 110 -13.39 -44.06 7.31
C HIS A 110 -12.66 -42.92 8.06
N ALA A 111 -11.80 -43.23 9.03
CA ALA A 111 -11.06 -42.22 9.78
C ALA A 111 -10.05 -41.51 8.86
N ALA A 112 -9.35 -42.26 7.99
CA ALA A 112 -8.48 -41.68 6.97
C ALA A 112 -9.27 -40.77 6.01
N ALA A 113 -10.44 -41.21 5.55
CA ALA A 113 -11.32 -40.42 4.68
C ALA A 113 -11.81 -39.13 5.36
N MET A 114 -12.25 -39.21 6.63
CA MET A 114 -12.71 -38.07 7.42
C MET A 114 -11.59 -37.02 7.59
N ILE A 115 -10.38 -37.44 7.94
CA ILE A 115 -9.22 -36.54 8.07
C ILE A 115 -9.00 -35.76 6.78
N VAL A 116 -8.96 -36.45 5.63
CA VAL A 116 -8.74 -35.81 4.33
C VAL A 116 -9.89 -34.87 3.97
N ILE A 117 -11.15 -35.24 4.22
CA ILE A 117 -12.32 -34.40 3.95
C ILE A 117 -12.23 -33.10 4.77
N PHE A 118 -12.13 -33.19 6.10
CA PHE A 118 -12.16 -32.00 6.96
C PHE A 118 -11.00 -31.05 6.68
N VAL A 119 -9.80 -31.57 6.49
CA VAL A 119 -8.63 -30.73 6.16
C VAL A 119 -8.76 -30.12 4.77
N SER A 120 -9.28 -30.86 3.78
CA SER A 120 -9.50 -30.33 2.43
C SER A 120 -10.49 -29.18 2.44
N VAL A 121 -11.60 -29.34 3.17
CA VAL A 121 -12.61 -28.29 3.37
C VAL A 121 -12.01 -27.07 4.06
N GLY A 122 -11.25 -27.27 5.14
CA GLY A 122 -10.51 -26.20 5.82
C GLY A 122 -9.60 -25.42 4.87
N LYS A 123 -8.76 -26.12 4.10
CA LYS A 123 -7.86 -25.51 3.10
C LYS A 123 -8.57 -24.79 1.95
N TYR A 124 -9.81 -25.17 1.64
CA TYR A 124 -10.62 -24.46 0.66
C TYR A 124 -11.23 -23.19 1.23
N PHE A 125 -11.79 -23.24 2.44
CA PHE A 125 -12.24 -22.03 3.12
C PHE A 125 -11.08 -21.05 3.33
N GLU A 126 -9.90 -21.56 3.68
CA GLU A 126 -8.66 -20.79 3.76
C GLU A 126 -8.33 -20.10 2.43
N ALA A 127 -8.27 -20.86 1.33
CA ALA A 127 -7.99 -20.31 0.00
C ALA A 127 -9.08 -19.33 -0.48
N ARG A 128 -10.35 -19.61 -0.16
CA ARG A 128 -11.49 -18.76 -0.51
C ARG A 128 -11.46 -17.44 0.25
N ALA A 129 -11.22 -17.47 1.56
CA ALA A 129 -11.12 -16.27 2.39
C ALA A 129 -9.96 -15.37 1.91
N ARG A 130 -8.79 -15.96 1.62
CA ARG A 130 -7.65 -15.25 1.03
C ARG A 130 -7.96 -14.70 -0.37
N GLY A 131 -8.71 -15.44 -1.18
CA GLY A 131 -9.17 -14.98 -2.49
C GLY A 131 -10.12 -13.79 -2.40
N GLN A 132 -11.09 -13.84 -1.49
CA GLN A 132 -12.06 -12.76 -1.27
C GLN A 132 -11.40 -11.48 -0.76
N ALA A 133 -10.44 -11.60 0.16
CA ALA A 133 -9.69 -10.44 0.66
C ALA A 133 -8.83 -9.76 -0.43
N SER A 134 -8.55 -10.43 -1.56
CA SER A 134 -7.85 -9.84 -2.71
C SER A 134 -8.76 -9.02 -3.65
N SER A 135 -10.08 -9.02 -3.41
CA SER A 135 -11.07 -8.40 -4.31
C SER A 135 -11.03 -6.88 -4.32
N ALA A 136 -10.59 -6.24 -3.25
CA ALA A 136 -10.47 -4.78 -3.17
C ALA A 136 -9.33 -4.25 -4.07
N LEU A 137 -8.20 -4.96 -4.16
CA LEU A 137 -7.18 -4.65 -5.17
C LEU A 137 -7.71 -4.87 -6.61
N GLU A 138 -8.52 -5.91 -6.81
CA GLU A 138 -9.19 -6.13 -8.09
C GLU A 138 -10.22 -5.01 -8.41
N ALA A 139 -10.88 -4.46 -7.39
CA ALA A 139 -11.82 -3.33 -7.53
C ALA A 139 -11.10 -2.04 -7.93
N LEU A 140 -9.84 -1.84 -7.51
CA LEU A 140 -9.00 -0.73 -7.99
C LEU A 140 -8.66 -0.91 -9.49
N LEU A 141 -8.30 -2.13 -9.91
CA LEU A 141 -7.88 -2.42 -11.28
C LEU A 141 -9.05 -2.49 -12.29
N THR A 142 -10.23 -2.94 -11.87
CA THR A 142 -11.41 -3.09 -12.74
C THR A 142 -12.10 -1.78 -13.09
N ARG A 143 -11.65 -0.66 -12.51
CA ARG A 143 -12.17 0.69 -12.80
C ARG A 143 -11.49 1.37 -13.98
N ILE A 144 -10.35 0.84 -14.44
CA ILE A 144 -9.78 1.29 -15.71
C ILE A 144 -10.72 0.80 -16.82
N PRO A 145 -11.33 1.70 -17.60
CA PRO A 145 -12.22 1.30 -18.68
C PRO A 145 -11.46 0.48 -19.72
N ALA A 146 -12.15 -0.48 -20.33
CA ALA A 146 -11.58 -1.28 -21.42
C ALA A 146 -11.37 -0.45 -22.70
N THR A 147 -12.05 0.69 -22.82
CA THR A 147 -12.01 1.56 -24.00
C THR A 147 -11.76 3.02 -23.64
N ALA A 148 -11.18 3.75 -24.59
CA ALA A 148 -10.94 5.18 -24.55
C ALA A 148 -11.51 5.85 -25.82
N LEU A 149 -11.97 7.10 -25.70
CA LEU A 149 -12.45 7.92 -26.82
C LEU A 149 -11.31 8.80 -27.32
N ARG A 150 -10.61 8.36 -28.37
CA ARG A 150 -9.52 9.14 -28.99
C ARG A 150 -10.06 10.12 -30.02
N LEU A 151 -9.57 11.35 -29.98
CA LEU A 151 -9.86 12.39 -30.97
C LEU A 151 -8.86 12.32 -32.13
N ARG A 152 -9.37 12.33 -33.35
CA ARG A 152 -8.61 12.54 -34.60
C ARG A 152 -9.23 13.68 -35.40
N ASP A 153 -8.54 14.13 -36.45
CA ASP A 153 -8.91 15.26 -37.32
C ASP A 153 -10.29 15.14 -38.03
N GLY A 154 -11.04 14.05 -37.80
CA GLY A 154 -12.39 13.82 -38.33
C GLY A 154 -13.44 13.34 -37.30
N GLY A 155 -13.14 13.36 -36.00
CA GLY A 155 -14.09 12.97 -34.94
C GLY A 155 -13.49 12.12 -33.83
N SER A 156 -14.35 11.56 -32.97
CA SER A 156 -13.96 10.66 -31.88
C SER A 156 -14.09 9.19 -32.28
N GLU A 157 -13.02 8.41 -32.10
CA GLU A 157 -12.99 6.96 -32.28
C GLU A 157 -12.87 6.23 -30.93
N THR A 158 -13.56 5.10 -30.77
CA THR A 158 -13.42 4.26 -29.56
C THR A 158 -12.34 3.23 -29.80
N ILE A 159 -11.28 3.26 -28.99
CA ILE A 159 -10.15 2.31 -29.05
C ILE A 159 -10.03 1.54 -27.73
N PRO A 160 -9.46 0.33 -27.71
CA PRO A 160 -9.05 -0.31 -26.47
C PRO A 160 -8.07 0.57 -25.69
N THR A 161 -8.22 0.67 -24.37
CA THR A 161 -7.33 1.50 -23.52
C THR A 161 -5.87 1.09 -23.61
N GLU A 162 -5.62 -0.20 -23.88
CA GLU A 162 -4.29 -0.78 -24.11
C GLU A 162 -3.57 -0.20 -25.34
N GLN A 163 -4.31 0.40 -26.28
CA GLN A 163 -3.77 1.00 -27.51
C GLN A 163 -3.54 2.50 -27.38
N VAL A 164 -3.82 3.10 -26.22
CA VAL A 164 -3.56 4.52 -25.97
C VAL A 164 -2.06 4.75 -25.78
N ALA A 165 -1.48 5.60 -26.62
CA ALA A 165 -0.09 6.03 -26.50
C ALA A 165 0.00 7.37 -25.75
N PRO A 166 1.13 7.67 -25.06
CA PRO A 166 1.39 9.01 -24.55
C PRO A 166 1.34 10.05 -25.68
N GLY A 167 0.69 11.18 -25.44
CA GLY A 167 0.45 12.24 -26.43
C GLY A 167 -0.88 12.11 -27.20
N ASP A 168 -1.58 10.97 -27.11
CA ASP A 168 -2.93 10.83 -27.68
C ASP A 168 -3.90 11.82 -27.03
N ARG A 169 -4.75 12.44 -27.87
CA ARG A 169 -5.83 13.33 -27.42
C ARG A 169 -7.08 12.51 -27.16
N LEU A 170 -7.59 12.55 -25.93
CA LEU A 170 -8.75 11.78 -25.51
C LEU A 170 -9.88 12.71 -25.06
N ARG A 171 -11.11 12.40 -25.44
CA ARG A 171 -12.29 13.14 -24.99
C ARG A 171 -12.78 12.57 -23.66
N LEU A 172 -12.92 13.45 -22.68
CA LEU A 172 -13.52 13.19 -21.39
C LEU A 172 -14.99 13.61 -21.44
N VAL A 173 -15.89 12.68 -21.12
CA VAL A 173 -17.33 12.92 -21.11
C VAL A 173 -17.89 12.71 -19.71
N ALA A 174 -18.92 13.47 -19.36
CA ALA A 174 -19.62 13.34 -18.09
C ALA A 174 -20.02 11.88 -17.81
N HIS A 175 -19.87 11.48 -16.55
CA HIS A 175 -20.18 10.15 -16.02
C HIS A 175 -19.32 9.00 -16.53
N ALA A 176 -18.30 9.26 -17.35
CA ALA A 176 -17.35 8.25 -17.81
C ALA A 176 -16.09 8.20 -16.93
N PRO A 177 -15.48 7.02 -16.78
CA PRO A 177 -14.17 6.88 -16.15
C PRO A 177 -13.06 7.41 -17.07
N ILE A 178 -11.99 7.92 -16.46
CA ILE A 178 -10.81 8.40 -17.17
C ILE A 178 -9.89 7.19 -17.49
N PRO A 179 -9.54 6.94 -18.76
CA PRO A 179 -8.84 5.72 -19.16
C PRO A 179 -7.36 5.65 -18.75
N VAL A 180 -6.66 6.78 -18.79
CA VAL A 180 -5.21 6.88 -18.52
C VAL A 180 -4.91 8.22 -17.83
N ASP A 181 -3.70 8.38 -17.30
CA ASP A 181 -3.28 9.66 -16.73
C ASP A 181 -3.03 10.67 -17.87
N GLY A 182 -3.31 11.95 -17.61
CA GLY A 182 -3.08 12.99 -18.59
C GLY A 182 -3.23 14.40 -18.04
N GLU A 183 -3.17 15.35 -18.96
CA GLU A 183 -3.30 16.78 -18.70
C GLU A 183 -4.46 17.32 -19.55
N VAL A 184 -5.34 18.12 -18.95
CA VAL A 184 -6.44 18.75 -19.67
C VAL A 184 -5.86 19.79 -20.64
N GLU A 185 -6.20 19.67 -21.91
CA GLU A 185 -5.75 20.58 -22.97
C GLU A 185 -6.81 21.65 -23.28
N SER A 186 -8.09 21.28 -23.22
CA SER A 186 -9.21 22.21 -23.45
C SER A 186 -10.48 21.74 -22.77
N GLY A 187 -11.36 22.68 -22.41
CA GLY A 187 -12.59 22.40 -21.64
C GLY A 187 -12.37 22.37 -20.13
N VAL A 188 -13.43 22.05 -19.40
CA VAL A 188 -13.43 21.97 -17.93
C VAL A 188 -14.24 20.75 -17.53
N VAL A 189 -13.70 19.95 -16.61
CA VAL A 189 -14.36 18.77 -16.07
C VAL A 189 -14.27 18.76 -14.55
N THR A 190 -15.33 18.28 -13.91
CA THR A 190 -15.32 17.98 -12.47
C THR A 190 -15.06 16.49 -12.31
N VAL A 191 -14.01 16.13 -11.57
CA VAL A 191 -13.52 14.76 -11.42
C VAL A 191 -13.63 14.31 -9.97
N ASP A 192 -14.21 13.14 -9.77
CA ASP A 192 -14.18 12.41 -8.50
C ASP A 192 -12.89 11.60 -8.42
N GLU A 193 -11.94 12.12 -7.66
CA GLU A 193 -10.63 11.50 -7.40
C GLU A 193 -10.57 10.77 -6.05
N SER A 194 -11.71 10.61 -5.35
CA SER A 194 -11.79 10.08 -3.97
C SER A 194 -11.09 8.75 -3.75
N ILE A 195 -10.99 7.91 -4.78
CA ILE A 195 -10.35 6.59 -4.71
C ILE A 195 -8.83 6.68 -4.81
N VAL A 196 -8.29 7.71 -5.48
CA VAL A 196 -6.85 7.87 -5.68
C VAL A 196 -6.27 8.82 -4.65
N THR A 197 -6.97 9.91 -4.33
CA THR A 197 -6.51 10.94 -3.40
C THR A 197 -7.12 10.81 -2.00
N GLY A 198 -8.25 10.11 -1.84
CA GLY A 198 -8.99 10.04 -0.58
C GLY A 198 -9.94 11.23 -0.34
N GLU A 199 -9.89 12.25 -1.21
CA GLU A 199 -10.69 13.46 -1.05
C GLU A 199 -12.16 13.22 -1.44
N SER A 200 -13.10 13.54 -0.54
CA SER A 200 -14.51 13.18 -0.72
C SER A 200 -15.29 14.10 -1.66
N LEU A 201 -14.75 15.28 -1.97
CA LEU A 201 -15.40 16.26 -2.84
C LEU A 201 -14.79 16.23 -4.25
N PRO A 202 -15.63 16.18 -5.30
CA PRO A 202 -15.14 16.27 -6.67
C PRO A 202 -14.37 17.58 -6.92
N GLN A 203 -13.22 17.48 -7.58
CA GLN A 203 -12.38 18.63 -7.92
C GLN A 203 -12.60 19.04 -9.37
N GLN A 204 -12.66 20.34 -9.62
CA GLN A 204 -12.69 20.87 -10.99
C GLN A 204 -11.27 20.89 -11.58
N ARG A 205 -11.16 20.52 -12.85
CA ARG A 205 -9.91 20.47 -13.62
C ARG A 205 -10.08 21.24 -14.93
N GLY A 206 -9.19 22.21 -15.16
CA GLY A 206 -9.13 23.04 -16.37
C GLY A 206 -7.82 22.88 -17.15
N PRO A 207 -7.63 23.64 -18.24
CA PRO A 207 -6.46 23.51 -19.12
C PRO A 207 -5.12 23.65 -18.35
N GLY A 208 -4.20 22.72 -18.59
CA GLY A 208 -2.90 22.63 -17.91
C GLY A 208 -2.91 21.82 -16.62
N GLU A 209 -4.08 21.40 -16.12
CA GLU A 209 -4.19 20.61 -14.89
C GLU A 209 -4.23 19.10 -15.19
N ASN A 210 -3.68 18.31 -14.27
CA ASN A 210 -3.59 16.87 -14.42
C ASN A 210 -4.89 16.17 -14.03
N VAL A 211 -5.19 15.08 -14.73
CA VAL A 211 -6.27 14.14 -14.45
C VAL A 211 -5.70 12.73 -14.33
N LEU A 212 -6.24 11.94 -13.40
CA LEU A 212 -5.72 10.61 -13.07
C LEU A 212 -6.57 9.51 -13.70
N GLY A 213 -5.94 8.51 -14.30
CA GLY A 213 -6.63 7.33 -14.82
C GLY A 213 -7.33 6.56 -13.71
N GLY A 214 -8.48 5.94 -14.01
CA GLY A 214 -9.31 5.20 -13.06
C GLY A 214 -10.22 6.05 -12.17
N THR A 215 -10.09 7.38 -12.21
CA THR A 215 -11.04 8.33 -11.61
C THR A 215 -12.26 8.53 -12.53
N ARG A 216 -13.26 9.29 -12.07
CA ARG A 216 -14.53 9.44 -12.82
C ARG A 216 -14.88 10.90 -13.04
N VAL A 217 -15.25 11.25 -14.26
CA VAL A 217 -15.85 12.56 -14.55
C VAL A 217 -17.26 12.58 -13.95
N VAL A 218 -17.53 13.52 -13.07
CA VAL A 218 -18.86 13.78 -12.51
C VAL A 218 -19.69 14.55 -13.51
N GLU A 219 -19.13 15.63 -14.05
CA GLU A 219 -19.78 16.55 -14.99
C GLU A 219 -18.72 17.29 -15.84
N GLY A 220 -19.17 17.86 -16.96
CA GLY A 220 -18.30 18.58 -17.91
C GLY A 220 -17.88 17.75 -19.13
N ASP A 221 -17.17 18.42 -20.03
CA ASP A 221 -16.58 17.85 -21.25
C ASP A 221 -15.23 18.53 -21.47
N ALA A 222 -14.20 17.73 -21.69
CA ALA A 222 -12.84 18.22 -21.90
C ALA A 222 -12.07 17.31 -22.84
N VAL A 223 -11.02 17.85 -23.42
CA VAL A 223 -10.00 17.09 -24.15
C VAL A 223 -8.76 17.03 -23.28
N MET A 224 -8.27 15.82 -23.01
CA MET A 224 -7.00 15.59 -22.33
C MET A 224 -5.95 15.06 -23.30
N ARG A 225 -4.69 15.39 -23.04
CA ARG A 225 -3.52 14.77 -23.65
C ARG A 225 -3.01 13.69 -22.69
N SER A 226 -2.88 12.45 -23.14
CA SER A 226 -2.34 11.37 -22.31
C SER A 226 -0.87 11.61 -21.96
N THR A 227 -0.49 11.38 -20.69
CA THR A 227 0.88 11.54 -20.20
C THR A 227 1.51 10.23 -19.76
N ALA A 228 0.74 9.36 -19.09
CA ALA A 228 1.18 8.04 -18.67
C ALA A 228 0.10 6.97 -18.94
N THR A 229 0.48 5.89 -19.62
CA THR A 229 -0.44 4.84 -20.08
C THR A 229 -0.01 3.45 -19.60
N GLY A 230 -0.97 2.52 -19.55
CA GLY A 230 -0.76 1.13 -19.16
C GLY A 230 0.00 0.99 -17.84
N ASP A 231 1.12 0.29 -17.88
CA ASP A 231 2.02 0.05 -16.75
C ASP A 231 2.59 1.33 -16.13
N THR A 232 2.62 2.46 -16.85
CA THR A 232 3.16 3.71 -16.28
C THR A 232 2.12 4.54 -15.55
N SER A 233 0.83 4.20 -15.61
CA SER A 233 -0.26 4.93 -14.95
C SER A 233 -0.18 4.91 -13.42
N ALA A 234 -0.78 5.90 -12.76
CA ALA A 234 -0.88 6.00 -11.31
C ALA A 234 -1.51 4.76 -10.69
N VAL A 235 -2.63 4.29 -11.24
CA VAL A 235 -3.32 3.07 -10.77
C VAL A 235 -2.46 1.82 -10.94
N ALA A 236 -1.72 1.68 -12.06
CA ALA A 236 -0.81 0.56 -12.25
C ALA A 236 0.39 0.60 -11.29
N ARG A 237 0.93 1.79 -11.00
CA ARG A 237 1.97 1.98 -9.98
C ARG A 237 1.46 1.59 -8.59
N ILE A 238 0.27 2.05 -8.22
CA ILE A 238 -0.40 1.68 -6.96
C ILE A 238 -0.56 0.16 -6.86
N ALA A 239 -1.08 -0.48 -7.91
CA ALA A 239 -1.25 -1.93 -7.93
C ALA A 239 0.07 -2.69 -7.76
N ARG A 240 1.14 -2.27 -8.46
CA ARG A 240 2.48 -2.88 -8.30
C ARG A 240 3.04 -2.71 -6.91
N LEU A 241 2.91 -1.51 -6.32
CA LEU A 241 3.38 -1.26 -4.95
C LEU A 241 2.62 -2.11 -3.94
N VAL A 242 1.30 -2.27 -4.10
CA VAL A 242 0.50 -3.18 -3.25
C VAL A 242 0.91 -4.64 -3.48
N GLU A 243 1.21 -5.06 -4.70
CA GLU A 243 1.70 -6.41 -4.98
C GLU A 243 3.08 -6.67 -4.37
N GLU A 244 4.01 -5.73 -4.49
CA GLU A 244 5.32 -5.77 -3.85
C GLU A 244 5.15 -5.88 -2.33
N ALA A 245 4.23 -5.10 -1.75
CA ALA A 245 3.92 -5.13 -0.33
C ALA A 245 3.44 -6.50 0.17
N GLN A 246 2.63 -7.19 -0.63
CA GLN A 246 2.11 -8.52 -0.33
C GLN A 246 3.14 -9.64 -0.51
N SER A 247 4.22 -9.38 -1.25
CA SER A 247 5.26 -10.38 -1.54
C SER A 247 6.27 -10.56 -0.39
N VAL A 248 6.37 -9.58 0.50
CA VAL A 248 7.29 -9.60 1.64
C VAL A 248 6.63 -10.30 2.84
N LYS A 249 7.29 -11.30 3.41
CA LYS A 249 6.80 -12.00 4.61
C LYS A 249 6.83 -11.06 5.84
N PRO A 250 5.68 -10.77 6.47
CA PRO A 250 5.60 -9.94 7.68
C PRO A 250 6.34 -10.56 8.88
N ARG A 251 6.69 -9.73 9.88
CA ARG A 251 7.32 -10.21 11.14
C ARG A 251 6.41 -11.16 11.89
N LEU A 252 5.12 -10.87 11.96
CA LEU A 252 4.16 -11.72 12.65
C LEU A 252 3.99 -13.09 11.97
N GLN A 253 4.10 -13.13 10.64
CA GLN A 253 4.15 -14.40 9.90
C GLN A 253 5.41 -15.20 10.21
N ARG A 254 6.58 -14.55 10.36
CA ARG A 254 7.81 -15.24 10.79
C ARG A 254 7.70 -15.81 12.21
N ILE A 255 6.96 -15.15 13.09
CA ILE A 255 6.67 -15.67 14.44
C ILE A 255 5.75 -16.90 14.34
N ALA A 256 4.68 -16.84 13.54
CA ALA A 256 3.81 -17.99 13.30
C ALA A 256 4.58 -19.18 12.71
N ASP A 257 5.45 -18.94 11.72
CA ASP A 257 6.33 -19.95 11.11
C ASP A 257 7.29 -20.56 12.17
N ARG A 258 7.83 -19.74 13.08
CA ARG A 258 8.69 -20.22 14.18
C ARG A 258 7.93 -21.05 15.20
N ILE A 259 6.72 -20.62 15.56
CA ILE A 259 5.83 -21.38 16.45
C ILE A 259 5.53 -22.74 15.81
N ALA A 260 5.14 -22.77 14.53
CA ALA A 260 4.90 -24.01 13.80
C ALA A 260 6.14 -24.92 13.77
N GLY A 261 7.33 -24.34 13.59
CA GLY A 261 8.60 -25.06 13.58
C GLY A 261 8.94 -25.78 14.89
N VAL A 262 8.41 -25.32 16.03
CA VAL A 262 8.57 -25.99 17.34
C VAL A 262 7.35 -26.85 17.68
N PHE A 263 6.16 -26.34 17.39
CA PHE A 263 4.88 -26.96 17.72
C PHE A 263 4.68 -28.29 16.98
N VAL A 264 4.98 -28.35 15.68
CA VAL A 264 4.76 -29.58 14.89
C VAL A 264 5.66 -30.74 15.37
N PRO A 265 6.99 -30.56 15.56
CA PRO A 265 7.83 -31.62 16.12
C PRO A 265 7.42 -32.01 17.53
N ALA A 266 7.03 -31.06 18.39
CA ALA A 266 6.56 -31.33 19.74
C ALA A 266 5.29 -32.19 19.75
N VAL A 267 4.34 -31.91 18.86
CA VAL A 267 3.11 -32.71 18.69
C VAL A 267 3.43 -34.11 18.17
N ILE A 268 4.35 -34.27 17.22
CA ILE A 268 4.77 -35.59 16.73
C ILE A 268 5.42 -36.40 17.85
N ALA A 269 6.33 -35.77 18.62
CA ALA A 269 6.97 -36.42 19.76
C ALA A 269 5.95 -36.80 20.84
N LEU A 270 4.99 -35.93 21.13
CA LEU A 270 3.92 -36.22 22.09
C LEU A 270 2.99 -37.34 21.59
N ALA A 271 2.65 -37.37 20.30
CA ALA A 271 1.86 -38.45 19.70
C ALA A 271 2.60 -39.80 19.78
N ALA A 272 3.90 -39.81 19.48
CA ALA A 272 4.74 -40.99 19.67
C ALA A 272 4.81 -41.42 21.15
N ALA A 273 4.95 -40.47 22.08
CA ALA A 273 4.95 -40.76 23.51
C ALA A 273 3.59 -41.31 23.99
N VAL A 274 2.47 -40.77 23.49
CA VAL A 274 1.12 -41.29 23.75
C VAL A 274 1.00 -42.72 23.22
N PHE A 275 1.45 -42.99 22.00
CA PHE A 275 1.47 -44.33 21.44
C PHE A 275 2.28 -45.30 22.32
N VAL A 276 3.54 -44.96 22.62
CA VAL A 276 4.43 -45.81 23.41
C VAL A 276 3.91 -46.01 24.83
N GLY A 277 3.40 -44.97 25.48
CA GLY A 277 2.88 -45.05 26.86
C GLY A 277 1.68 -45.97 26.98
N TRP A 278 0.70 -45.86 26.07
CA TRP A 278 -0.46 -46.75 26.05
C TRP A 278 -0.10 -48.17 25.63
N TRP A 279 0.83 -48.32 24.69
CA TRP A 279 1.34 -49.63 24.28
C TRP A 279 2.12 -50.34 25.39
N ALA A 280 2.93 -49.60 26.16
CA ALA A 280 3.67 -50.16 27.30
C ALA A 280 2.75 -50.57 28.46
N ALA A 281 1.62 -49.87 28.65
CA ALA A 281 0.63 -50.21 29.67
C ALA A 281 -0.16 -51.48 29.32
N ASP A 282 -0.53 -51.66 28.05
CA ASP A 282 -1.14 -52.90 27.55
C ASP A 282 -0.71 -53.19 26.10
N PRO A 283 0.32 -54.04 25.90
CA PRO A 283 0.83 -54.36 24.58
C PRO A 283 -0.18 -55.03 23.65
N GLN A 284 -1.20 -55.69 24.21
CA GLN A 284 -2.25 -56.34 23.41
C GLN A 284 -3.23 -55.32 22.81
N GLN A 285 -3.32 -54.13 23.39
CA GLN A 285 -4.17 -53.02 22.94
C GLN A 285 -3.42 -51.96 22.12
N TRP A 286 -2.38 -52.37 21.38
CA TRP A 286 -1.57 -51.45 20.55
C TRP A 286 -2.40 -50.63 19.56
N PHE A 287 -3.51 -51.19 19.05
CA PHE A 287 -4.40 -50.48 18.15
C PHE A 287 -5.13 -49.31 18.84
N TRP A 288 -5.55 -49.50 20.09
CA TRP A 288 -6.13 -48.44 20.91
C TRP A 288 -5.11 -47.31 21.20
N ALA A 289 -3.83 -47.69 21.40
CA ALA A 289 -2.74 -46.72 21.51
C ALA A 289 -2.54 -45.93 20.21
N LEU A 290 -2.60 -46.59 19.05
CA LEU A 290 -2.51 -45.97 17.74
C LEU A 290 -3.65 -44.97 17.50
N GLN A 291 -4.89 -45.33 17.84
CA GLN A 291 -6.04 -44.44 17.71
C GLN A 291 -5.87 -43.14 18.52
N ARG A 292 -5.39 -43.23 19.77
CA ARG A 292 -5.13 -42.04 20.61
C ARG A 292 -4.04 -41.15 20.03
N SER A 293 -2.97 -41.74 19.49
CA SER A 293 -1.92 -41.02 18.79
C SER A 293 -2.46 -40.29 17.55
N ILE A 294 -3.25 -40.97 16.72
CA ILE A 294 -3.87 -40.37 15.53
C ILE A 294 -4.83 -39.23 15.94
N ALA A 295 -5.66 -39.43 16.97
CA ALA A 295 -6.56 -38.41 17.47
C ALA A 295 -5.81 -37.14 17.90
N LEU A 296 -4.68 -37.28 18.61
CA LEU A 296 -3.84 -36.15 19.00
C LEU A 296 -3.25 -35.43 17.77
N LEU A 297 -2.72 -36.17 16.79
CA LEU A 297 -2.18 -35.58 15.54
C LEU A 297 -3.24 -34.76 14.79
N VAL A 298 -4.48 -35.24 14.76
CA VAL A 298 -5.59 -34.58 14.06
C VAL A 298 -6.08 -33.35 14.81
N VAL A 299 -6.31 -33.46 16.12
CA VAL A 299 -6.77 -32.35 16.98
C VAL A 299 -5.75 -31.21 16.98
N ALA A 300 -4.46 -31.53 16.88
CA ALA A 300 -3.40 -30.54 16.88
C ALA A 300 -3.21 -29.78 15.55
N CYS A 301 -4.01 -30.00 14.49
CA CYS A 301 -3.85 -29.26 13.24
C CYS A 301 -3.97 -27.74 13.45
N PRO A 302 -2.91 -26.94 13.24
CA PRO A 302 -2.95 -25.50 13.46
C PRO A 302 -3.52 -24.76 12.24
N CYS A 303 -4.62 -25.27 11.67
CA CYS A 303 -5.06 -24.84 10.34
C CYS A 303 -5.51 -23.35 10.32
N ALA A 304 -5.98 -22.80 11.44
CA ALA A 304 -6.37 -21.39 11.57
C ALA A 304 -5.17 -20.43 11.74
N MET A 305 -4.08 -20.90 12.36
CA MET A 305 -2.93 -20.06 12.72
C MET A 305 -2.19 -19.54 11.48
N GLY A 306 -2.08 -20.36 10.43
CA GLY A 306 -1.40 -19.99 9.18
C GLY A 306 -2.16 -18.96 8.32
N LEU A 307 -3.45 -18.73 8.59
CA LEU A 307 -4.31 -17.84 7.79
C LEU A 307 -4.54 -16.47 8.44
N ALA A 308 -4.48 -16.38 9.76
CA ALA A 308 -4.87 -15.18 10.49
C ALA A 308 -4.07 -13.95 10.05
N VAL A 309 -2.74 -14.04 10.03
CA VAL A 309 -1.86 -12.90 9.68
C VAL A 309 -1.99 -12.51 8.20
N PRO A 310 -1.84 -13.42 7.21
CA PRO A 310 -1.93 -13.02 5.80
C PRO A 310 -3.28 -12.43 5.42
N THR A 311 -4.37 -12.90 6.04
CA THR A 311 -5.71 -12.36 5.79
C THR A 311 -5.86 -10.96 6.38
N ALA A 312 -5.40 -10.75 7.61
CA ALA A 312 -5.45 -9.43 8.25
C ALA A 312 -4.63 -8.40 7.46
N VAL A 313 -3.41 -8.74 7.01
CA VAL A 313 -2.57 -7.86 6.19
C VAL A 313 -3.24 -7.57 4.84
N LEU A 314 -3.79 -8.59 4.18
CA LEU A 314 -4.45 -8.42 2.88
C LEU A 314 -5.69 -7.51 2.98
N VAL A 315 -6.54 -7.70 3.99
CA VAL A 315 -7.71 -6.84 4.22
C VAL A 315 -7.28 -5.43 4.63
N GLY A 316 -6.28 -5.31 5.51
CA GLY A 316 -5.78 -4.02 6.00
C GLY A 316 -5.14 -3.18 4.90
N THR A 317 -4.24 -3.76 4.10
CA THR A 317 -3.60 -3.07 2.95
C THR A 317 -4.62 -2.67 1.89
N SER A 318 -5.63 -3.52 1.65
CA SER A 318 -6.72 -3.20 0.73
C SER A 318 -7.55 -2.00 1.19
N ARG A 319 -7.93 -1.97 2.48
CA ARG A 319 -8.66 -0.83 3.06
C ARG A 319 -7.84 0.45 3.10
N ALA A 320 -6.54 0.33 3.37
CA ALA A 320 -5.64 1.47 3.32
C ALA A 320 -5.61 2.08 1.92
N ALA A 321 -5.51 1.25 0.88
CA ALA A 321 -5.51 1.71 -0.51
C ALA A 321 -6.84 2.38 -0.93
N GLU A 322 -7.98 1.87 -0.46
CA GLU A 322 -9.30 2.51 -0.67
C GLU A 322 -9.39 3.92 -0.04
N GLN A 323 -8.52 4.24 0.91
CA GLN A 323 -8.43 5.53 1.58
C GLN A 323 -7.23 6.37 1.12
N GLY A 324 -6.62 6.03 -0.02
CA GLY A 324 -5.44 6.73 -0.54
C GLY A 324 -4.13 6.46 0.23
N ILE A 325 -4.12 5.52 1.18
CA ILE A 325 -2.94 5.17 1.98
C ILE A 325 -2.21 4.00 1.32
N LEU A 326 -1.05 4.30 0.73
CA LEU A 326 -0.22 3.31 0.06
C LEU A 326 0.78 2.67 1.03
N VAL A 327 0.51 1.41 1.38
CA VAL A 327 1.39 0.61 2.25
C VAL A 327 2.35 -0.19 1.39
N ARG A 328 3.65 0.09 1.51
CA ARG A 328 4.71 -0.54 0.69
C ARG A 328 5.06 -1.97 1.10
N ASP A 329 4.87 -2.33 2.37
CA ASP A 329 5.06 -3.70 2.84
C ASP A 329 4.23 -3.99 4.10
N ALA A 330 3.97 -5.27 4.34
CA ALA A 330 3.18 -5.71 5.49
C ALA A 330 3.80 -5.35 6.84
N GLU A 331 5.13 -5.22 6.90
CA GLU A 331 5.86 -4.83 8.11
C GLU A 331 5.58 -3.36 8.45
N ALA A 332 5.43 -2.49 7.45
CA ALA A 332 5.01 -1.10 7.63
C ALA A 332 3.60 -1.01 8.23
N LEU A 333 2.65 -1.85 7.81
CA LEU A 333 1.30 -1.89 8.39
C LEU A 333 1.33 -2.33 9.86
N GLU A 334 2.12 -3.36 10.18
CA GLU A 334 2.31 -3.81 11.56
C GLU A 334 2.98 -2.73 12.42
N ALA A 335 4.04 -2.11 11.90
CA ALA A 335 4.78 -1.06 12.58
C ALA A 335 3.93 0.20 12.80
N ALA A 336 3.05 0.54 11.86
CA ALA A 336 2.15 1.68 11.96
C ALA A 336 1.26 1.61 13.22
N GLY A 337 0.80 0.41 13.59
CA GLY A 337 0.02 0.19 14.81
C GLY A 337 0.81 0.41 16.11
N ALA A 338 2.14 0.43 16.06
CA ALA A 338 3.02 0.64 17.21
C ALA A 338 3.63 2.05 17.28
N ILE A 339 3.32 2.93 16.33
CA ILE A 339 3.86 4.29 16.31
C ILE A 339 3.41 5.07 17.54
N ARG A 340 4.36 5.65 18.27
CA ARG A 340 4.14 6.54 19.42
C ARG A 340 4.55 7.97 19.16
N GLU A 341 5.32 8.21 18.11
CA GLU A 341 5.87 9.51 17.76
C GLU A 341 6.03 9.61 16.25
N VAL A 342 5.63 10.75 15.69
CA VAL A 342 5.73 11.07 14.27
C VAL A 342 6.59 12.33 14.13
N LEU A 343 7.69 12.20 13.39
CA LEU A 343 8.54 13.32 13.01
C LEU A 343 8.13 13.75 11.60
N LEU A 344 7.61 14.96 11.47
CA LEU A 344 7.07 15.51 10.23
C LEU A 344 8.09 16.44 9.60
N ASP A 345 8.31 16.30 8.29
CA ASP A 345 8.93 17.37 7.52
C ASP A 345 7.97 18.55 7.39
N LYS A 346 8.48 19.76 7.17
CA LYS A 346 7.64 20.94 6.96
C LYS A 346 7.20 20.99 5.49
N THR A 347 8.17 21.18 4.60
CA THR A 347 7.93 21.45 3.18
C THR A 347 7.30 20.26 2.48
N GLY A 348 6.12 20.45 1.88
CA GLY A 348 5.42 19.42 1.12
C GLY A 348 4.74 18.34 1.98
N THR A 349 4.78 18.46 3.31
CA THR A 349 4.04 17.57 4.24
C THR A 349 3.05 18.37 5.08
N LEU A 350 3.54 19.34 5.85
CA LEU A 350 2.69 20.27 6.61
C LEU A 350 2.24 21.46 5.77
N THR A 351 3.00 21.75 4.71
CA THR A 351 2.72 22.80 3.76
C THR A 351 2.49 22.23 2.36
N VAL A 352 1.85 23.02 1.49
CA VAL A 352 1.54 22.63 0.11
C VAL A 352 2.81 22.47 -0.74
N GLY A 353 3.95 23.04 -0.30
CA GLY A 353 5.20 23.04 -1.06
C GLY A 353 5.12 23.94 -2.29
N ARG A 354 4.16 24.87 -2.29
CA ARG A 354 3.91 25.85 -3.33
C ARG A 354 3.96 27.23 -2.66
N PRO A 355 5.12 27.90 -2.70
CA PRO A 355 5.24 29.21 -2.12
C PRO A 355 4.29 30.18 -2.84
N ALA A 356 3.66 31.06 -2.08
CA ALA A 356 2.78 32.10 -2.58
C ALA A 356 3.35 33.47 -2.19
N LEU A 357 3.19 34.45 -3.09
CA LEU A 357 3.51 35.84 -2.77
C LEU A 357 2.47 36.34 -1.76
N THR A 358 2.94 36.67 -0.57
CA THR A 358 2.10 37.14 0.55
C THR A 358 2.03 38.66 0.60
N ARG A 359 3.16 39.32 0.35
CA ARG A 359 3.30 40.77 0.46
C ARG A 359 4.40 41.29 -0.45
N VAL A 360 4.23 42.52 -0.92
CA VAL A 360 5.25 43.29 -1.64
C VAL A 360 5.52 44.55 -0.83
N THR A 361 6.78 44.94 -0.68
CA THR A 361 7.19 46.11 0.12
C THR A 361 8.15 46.97 -0.70
N PRO A 362 7.64 48.00 -1.40
CA PRO A 362 8.48 48.91 -2.16
C PRO A 362 9.26 49.86 -1.24
N SER A 363 10.47 50.23 -1.64
CA SER A 363 11.33 51.22 -0.93
C SER A 363 11.06 52.68 -1.34
N GLY A 364 10.06 52.91 -2.20
CA GLY A 364 9.72 54.22 -2.76
C GLY A 364 10.41 54.57 -4.09
N VAL A 365 11.26 53.68 -4.63
CA VAL A 365 11.84 53.84 -5.99
C VAL A 365 10.79 53.62 -7.08
N CYS A 366 9.86 52.72 -6.84
CA CYS A 366 8.71 52.42 -7.71
C CYS A 366 7.50 52.03 -6.86
N ASP A 367 6.32 52.01 -7.48
CA ASP A 367 5.12 51.52 -6.81
C ASP A 367 5.11 49.98 -6.69
N GLU A 368 4.12 49.45 -5.95
CA GLU A 368 4.02 48.01 -5.67
C GLU A 368 3.85 47.17 -6.95
N ASP A 369 3.00 47.61 -7.87
CA ASP A 369 2.66 46.87 -9.08
C ASP A 369 3.75 46.98 -10.14
N GLU A 370 4.46 48.11 -10.22
CA GLU A 370 5.62 48.34 -11.06
C GLU A 370 6.80 47.49 -10.58
N LEU A 371 7.04 47.44 -9.26
CA LEU A 371 8.03 46.53 -8.66
C LEU A 371 7.70 45.07 -9.01
N LEU A 372 6.45 44.66 -8.77
CA LEU A 372 6.01 43.31 -9.05
C LEU A 372 6.09 42.97 -10.55
N THR A 373 5.73 43.89 -11.43
CA THR A 373 5.76 43.71 -12.89
C THR A 373 7.18 43.48 -13.39
N ARG A 374 8.13 44.34 -12.97
CA ARG A 374 9.53 44.23 -13.39
C ARG A 374 10.20 42.97 -12.84
N VAL A 375 9.91 42.60 -11.59
CA VAL A 375 10.43 41.36 -10.98
C VAL A 375 9.84 40.14 -11.67
N ALA A 376 8.52 40.12 -11.90
CA ALA A 376 7.85 39.01 -12.58
C ALA A 376 8.31 38.85 -14.04
N ALA A 377 8.67 39.93 -14.73
CA ALA A 377 9.26 39.87 -16.05
C ALA A 377 10.61 39.14 -16.04
N VAL A 378 11.52 39.50 -15.13
CA VAL A 378 12.81 38.79 -14.99
C VAL A 378 12.61 37.34 -14.55
N GLU A 379 11.76 37.11 -13.55
CA GLU A 379 11.49 35.78 -12.99
C GLU A 379 10.69 34.88 -13.96
N SER A 380 10.08 35.41 -15.01
CA SER A 380 9.40 34.61 -16.05
C SER A 380 10.35 33.66 -16.80
N LEU A 381 11.65 33.95 -16.76
CA LEU A 381 12.72 33.15 -17.37
C LEU A 381 13.37 32.16 -16.39
N SER A 382 12.92 32.13 -15.13
CA SER A 382 13.46 31.31 -14.04
C SER A 382 12.56 30.13 -13.72
N GLU A 383 13.14 28.94 -13.57
CA GLU A 383 12.40 27.72 -13.19
C GLU A 383 12.22 27.57 -11.67
N HIS A 384 12.72 28.52 -10.87
CA HIS A 384 12.70 28.43 -9.42
C HIS A 384 11.25 28.50 -8.86
N PRO A 385 10.88 27.71 -7.83
CA PRO A 385 9.53 27.75 -7.25
C PRO A 385 9.07 29.16 -6.82
N PHE A 386 9.98 29.99 -6.30
CA PHE A 386 9.66 31.38 -5.94
C PHE A 386 9.40 32.26 -7.17
N ALA A 387 10.13 32.04 -8.26
CA ALA A 387 9.91 32.75 -9.52
C ALA A 387 8.48 32.52 -10.03
N ARG A 388 8.06 31.26 -10.03
CA ARG A 388 6.70 30.86 -10.43
C ARG A 388 5.63 31.49 -9.55
N ALA A 389 5.86 31.61 -8.25
CA ALA A 389 4.95 32.26 -7.31
C ALA A 389 4.76 33.75 -7.61
N VAL A 390 5.86 34.46 -7.90
CA VAL A 390 5.84 35.88 -8.25
C VAL A 390 5.14 36.10 -9.60
N VAL A 391 5.47 35.29 -10.61
CA VAL A 391 4.83 35.36 -11.94
C VAL A 391 3.33 35.05 -11.85
N ALA A 392 2.94 34.05 -11.06
CA ALA A 392 1.54 33.72 -10.84
C ALA A 392 0.78 34.86 -10.15
N ALA A 393 1.38 35.49 -9.14
CA ALA A 393 0.79 36.63 -8.46
C ALA A 393 0.61 37.85 -9.38
N ALA A 394 1.61 38.18 -10.19
CA ALA A 394 1.53 39.28 -11.16
C ALA A 394 0.44 39.05 -12.21
N ARG A 395 0.35 37.83 -12.77
CA ARG A 395 -0.72 37.45 -13.71
C ARG A 395 -2.10 37.44 -13.05
N GLY A 396 -2.18 36.99 -11.80
CA GLY A 396 -3.42 37.00 -11.01
C GLY A 396 -3.96 38.42 -10.75
N ARG A 397 -3.07 39.42 -10.67
CA ARG A 397 -3.43 40.85 -10.62
C ARG A 397 -3.75 41.47 -11.99
N GLY A 398 -3.65 40.70 -13.08
CA GLY A 398 -3.87 41.20 -14.44
C GLY A 398 -2.75 42.09 -14.97
N LEU A 399 -1.56 42.03 -14.38
CA LEU A 399 -0.41 42.83 -14.81
C LEU A 399 0.17 42.27 -16.12
N SER A 400 0.46 43.16 -17.06
CA SER A 400 1.10 42.80 -18.33
C SER A 400 2.61 42.74 -18.13
N LEU A 401 3.20 41.56 -18.35
CA LEU A 401 4.63 41.34 -18.13
C LEU A 401 5.42 41.78 -19.38
N PRO A 402 6.29 42.80 -19.27
CA PRO A 402 7.21 43.17 -20.35
C PRO A 402 8.23 42.06 -20.61
N GLN A 403 8.87 42.12 -21.79
CA GLN A 403 9.95 41.20 -22.13
C GLN A 403 11.20 41.55 -21.30
N ALA A 404 11.81 40.54 -20.68
CA ALA A 404 13.10 40.66 -20.04
C ALA A 404 14.21 40.18 -21.00
N ASP A 405 15.26 40.99 -21.13
CA ASP A 405 16.46 40.69 -21.91
C ASP A 405 17.67 40.49 -20.98
N ASP A 406 18.77 39.94 -21.50
CA ASP A 406 20.04 39.70 -20.76
C ASP A 406 19.85 38.98 -19.40
N PHE A 407 18.99 37.95 -19.38
CA PHE A 407 18.74 37.17 -18.18
C PHE A 407 19.98 36.40 -17.72
N GLN A 408 20.33 36.57 -16.46
CA GLN A 408 21.39 35.83 -15.79
C GLN A 408 20.90 35.24 -14.49
N SER A 409 21.21 33.97 -14.24
CA SER A 409 20.91 33.29 -12.99
C SER A 409 22.21 32.91 -12.28
N VAL A 410 22.32 33.29 -11.00
CA VAL A 410 23.44 32.95 -10.14
C VAL A 410 22.93 32.01 -9.04
N PRO A 411 23.20 30.69 -9.17
CA PRO A 411 22.68 29.68 -8.24
C PRO A 411 22.96 30.02 -6.78
N GLY A 412 21.93 29.90 -5.95
CA GLY A 412 22.01 30.19 -4.51
C GLY A 412 22.10 31.68 -4.15
N ARG A 413 22.07 32.59 -5.13
CA ARG A 413 22.14 34.04 -4.89
C ARG A 413 20.92 34.79 -5.42
N GLY A 414 20.62 34.69 -6.71
CA GLY A 414 19.55 35.46 -7.34
C GLY A 414 19.62 35.45 -8.86
N VAL A 415 18.74 36.26 -9.47
CA VAL A 415 18.64 36.48 -10.92
C VAL A 415 18.77 37.97 -11.25
N SER A 416 19.17 38.27 -12.47
CA SER A 416 19.16 39.63 -13.01
C SER A 416 18.70 39.64 -14.47
N GLY A 417 18.18 40.77 -14.92
CA GLY A 417 17.82 41.00 -16.32
C GLY A 417 17.53 42.47 -16.58
N VAL A 418 17.32 42.80 -17.84
CA VAL A 418 16.94 44.15 -18.30
C VAL A 418 15.46 44.15 -18.67
N VAL A 419 14.68 45.04 -18.06
CA VAL A 419 13.24 45.18 -18.32
C VAL A 419 12.94 46.65 -18.60
N ASP A 420 12.36 46.94 -19.76
CA ASP A 420 12.06 48.32 -20.20
C ASP A 420 13.28 49.27 -20.12
N GLY A 421 14.48 48.75 -20.36
CA GLY A 421 15.74 49.51 -20.28
C GLY A 421 16.33 49.65 -18.87
N HIS A 422 15.68 49.11 -17.84
CA HIS A 422 16.15 49.13 -16.46
C HIS A 422 16.83 47.82 -16.07
N VAL A 423 17.95 47.91 -15.35
CA VAL A 423 18.66 46.73 -14.83
C VAL A 423 18.02 46.30 -13.51
N VAL A 424 17.42 45.12 -13.50
CA VAL A 424 16.71 44.56 -12.35
C VAL A 424 17.52 43.40 -11.77
N LEU A 425 17.79 43.43 -10.46
CA LEU A 425 18.40 42.36 -9.68
C LEU A 425 17.40 41.85 -8.64
N VAL A 426 17.26 40.54 -8.53
CA VAL A 426 16.33 39.88 -7.60
C VAL A 426 17.08 38.77 -6.88
N GLY A 427 17.17 38.81 -5.55
CA GLY A 427 17.89 37.75 -4.84
C GLY A 427 18.01 37.97 -3.34
N ARG A 428 18.98 37.28 -2.74
CA ARG A 428 19.31 37.46 -1.33
C ARG A 428 19.99 38.80 -1.09
N ILE A 429 19.80 39.36 0.09
CA ILE A 429 20.34 40.67 0.43
C ILE A 429 21.87 40.72 0.36
N GLU A 430 22.57 39.64 0.75
CA GLU A 430 24.03 39.58 0.72
C GLU A 430 24.57 39.66 -0.70
N TRP A 431 23.79 39.20 -1.68
CA TRP A 431 24.16 39.29 -3.08
C TRP A 431 24.01 40.71 -3.63
N LEU A 432 22.95 41.43 -3.22
CA LEU A 432 22.76 42.83 -3.57
C LEU A 432 23.86 43.70 -2.95
N GLN A 433 24.27 43.42 -1.70
CA GLN A 433 25.39 44.10 -1.04
C GLN A 433 26.71 43.88 -1.79
N GLN A 434 26.98 42.66 -2.27
CA GLN A 434 28.16 42.37 -3.09
C GLN A 434 28.16 43.07 -4.45
N ARG A 435 26.99 43.48 -4.94
CA ARG A 435 26.81 44.24 -6.18
C ARG A 435 26.84 45.75 -5.97
N GLU A 436 27.20 46.21 -4.77
CA GLU A 436 27.32 47.63 -4.41
C GLU A 436 26.03 48.43 -4.66
N VAL A 437 24.87 47.79 -4.49
CA VAL A 437 23.57 48.47 -4.57
C VAL A 437 23.51 49.59 -3.53
N SER A 438 22.89 50.72 -3.85
CA SER A 438 22.75 51.88 -2.96
C SER A 438 21.31 52.02 -2.44
N GLY A 439 21.10 52.75 -1.34
CA GLY A 439 19.75 53.05 -0.83
C GLY A 439 19.11 51.95 0.00
N PHE A 440 19.90 51.04 0.56
CA PHE A 440 19.45 50.20 1.66
C PHE A 440 19.82 50.86 3.00
N ASP A 441 18.88 50.98 3.93
CA ASP A 441 19.19 51.36 5.30
C ASP A 441 19.59 50.09 6.07
N SER A 442 20.72 50.11 6.79
CA SER A 442 21.20 48.91 7.48
C SER A 442 20.20 48.39 8.50
N ASP A 443 19.34 49.27 9.03
CA ASP A 443 18.35 48.95 10.06
C ASP A 443 17.00 48.50 9.46
N GLU A 444 16.64 48.89 8.23
CA GLU A 444 15.51 48.29 7.48
C GLU A 444 15.85 46.90 6.93
N VAL A 445 17.16 46.65 6.77
CA VAL A 445 17.74 45.39 6.28
C VAL A 445 18.08 44.41 7.42
N ALA A 446 18.30 44.90 8.65
CA ALA A 446 18.77 44.10 9.77
C ALA A 446 17.63 43.57 10.65
N ALA A 447 16.95 42.55 10.16
CA ALA A 447 16.88 41.25 10.81
C ALA A 447 15.89 40.37 10.05
N PRO A 448 16.10 39.04 9.97
CA PRO A 448 14.98 38.13 9.86
C PRO A 448 14.08 38.39 11.09
N ASP A 449 13.05 39.20 10.90
CA ASP A 449 12.15 39.56 11.97
C ASP A 449 11.50 38.28 12.51
N GLU A 450 11.57 38.05 13.83
CA GLU A 450 10.84 36.93 14.43
C GLU A 450 9.34 37.06 14.17
N ASP A 451 8.86 38.29 13.96
CA ASP A 451 7.47 38.60 13.66
C ASP A 451 7.11 38.39 12.17
N HIS A 452 8.09 38.27 11.26
CA HIS A 452 7.86 38.04 9.83
C HIS A 452 8.53 36.75 9.32
N PRO A 453 7.85 35.59 9.46
CA PRO A 453 8.36 34.27 9.09
C PRO A 453 8.42 34.02 7.57
N GLU A 454 8.13 35.04 6.76
CA GLU A 454 8.16 34.99 5.31
C GLU A 454 9.61 34.95 4.79
N SER A 455 9.82 34.38 3.60
CA SER A 455 11.09 34.46 2.88
C SER A 455 11.09 35.69 1.99
N ALA A 456 12.08 36.56 2.18
CA ALA A 456 12.22 37.79 1.39
C ALA A 456 13.09 37.56 0.14
N MET A 457 12.61 38.07 -1.00
CA MET A 457 13.38 38.31 -2.21
C MET A 457 13.62 39.81 -2.33
N HIS A 458 14.87 40.22 -2.21
CA HIS A 458 15.25 41.62 -2.26
C HIS A 458 15.50 42.04 -3.71
N VAL A 459 15.05 43.25 -4.04
CA VAL A 459 15.05 43.76 -5.41
C VAL A 459 15.86 45.04 -5.49
N ALA A 460 16.67 45.17 -6.53
CA ALA A 460 17.33 46.41 -6.91
C ALA A 460 17.04 46.75 -8.36
N ILE A 461 16.86 48.03 -8.65
CA ILE A 461 16.64 48.59 -9.98
C ILE A 461 17.70 49.68 -10.21
N ASP A 462 18.45 49.58 -11.30
CA ASP A 462 19.53 50.51 -11.69
C ASP A 462 20.53 50.80 -10.57
N GLY A 463 20.91 49.77 -9.81
CA GLY A 463 21.85 49.89 -8.71
C GLY A 463 21.29 50.56 -7.44
N ARG A 464 19.96 50.74 -7.34
CA ARG A 464 19.27 51.22 -6.14
C ARG A 464 18.32 50.17 -5.58
N TYR A 465 18.24 50.05 -4.27
CA TYR A 465 17.31 49.14 -3.61
C TYR A 465 15.86 49.58 -3.87
N ALA A 466 15.05 48.69 -4.43
CA ALA A 466 13.69 48.98 -4.90
C ALA A 466 12.60 48.37 -4.00
N GLY A 467 12.95 47.38 -3.17
CA GLY A 467 12.02 46.77 -2.21
C GLY A 467 12.26 45.28 -1.97
N ALA A 468 11.27 44.63 -1.35
CA ALA A 468 11.26 43.18 -1.11
C ALA A 468 9.92 42.54 -1.45
N LEU A 469 9.97 41.31 -1.96
CA LEU A 469 8.82 40.43 -2.14
C LEU A 469 8.87 39.35 -1.07
N TRP A 470 7.77 39.15 -0.37
CA TRP A 470 7.67 38.22 0.75
C TRP A 470 6.86 37.00 0.35
N LEU A 471 7.46 35.83 0.49
CA LEU A 471 6.86 34.56 0.11
C LEU A 471 6.71 33.66 1.33
N ALA A 472 5.54 33.04 1.47
CA ALA A 472 5.31 32.00 2.45
C ALA A 472 4.82 30.73 1.75
N ASP A 473 5.11 29.59 2.38
CA ASP A 473 4.52 28.33 1.99
C ASP A 473 3.23 28.15 2.78
N GLU A 474 2.12 27.91 2.08
CA GLU A 474 0.82 27.75 2.73
C GLU A 474 0.75 26.45 3.51
N ILE A 475 0.18 26.51 4.70
CA ILE A 475 -0.11 25.32 5.51
C ILE A 475 -1.21 24.53 4.82
N HIS A 476 -1.04 23.21 4.73
CA HIS A 476 -2.05 22.34 4.17
C HIS A 476 -3.36 22.49 4.96
N PRO A 477 -4.52 22.73 4.32
CA PRO A 477 -5.79 22.97 5.01
C PRO A 477 -6.17 21.86 6.00
N GLU A 478 -5.78 20.62 5.68
CA GLU A 478 -6.06 19.44 6.51
C GLU A 478 -5.03 19.19 7.63
N ALA A 479 -3.86 19.85 7.61
CA ALA A 479 -2.80 19.60 8.58
C ALA A 479 -3.26 19.81 10.04
N PRO A 480 -4.00 20.88 10.40
CA PRO A 480 -4.49 21.05 11.77
C PRO A 480 -5.37 19.88 12.25
N ALA A 481 -6.27 19.39 11.38
CA ALA A 481 -7.15 18.27 11.69
C ALA A 481 -6.38 16.95 11.83
N ALA A 482 -5.43 16.70 10.94
CA ALA A 482 -4.57 15.51 10.99
C ALA A 482 -3.72 15.47 12.27
N LEU A 483 -3.15 16.61 12.66
CA LEU A 483 -2.37 16.74 13.90
C LEU A 483 -3.22 16.53 15.15
N ALA A 484 -4.42 17.11 15.19
CA ALA A 484 -5.37 16.86 16.28
C ALA A 484 -5.75 15.38 16.39
N ALA A 485 -5.97 14.71 15.25
CA ALA A 485 -6.26 13.28 15.19
C ALA A 485 -5.10 12.41 15.70
N LEU A 486 -3.84 12.79 15.45
CA LEU A 486 -2.66 12.13 16.01
C LEU A 486 -2.56 12.33 17.53
N ARG A 487 -2.73 13.57 18.02
CA ARG A 487 -2.68 13.89 19.45
C ARG A 487 -3.77 13.15 20.23
N SER A 488 -4.99 13.07 19.71
CA SER A 488 -6.09 12.33 20.34
C SER A 488 -5.81 10.83 20.52
N ARG A 489 -4.91 10.27 19.70
CA ARG A 489 -4.45 8.87 19.80
C ARG A 489 -3.21 8.71 20.68
N GLY A 490 -2.75 9.77 21.34
CA GLY A 490 -1.55 9.77 22.17
C GLY A 490 -0.24 9.67 21.39
N VAL A 491 -0.25 10.03 20.10
CA VAL A 491 0.95 10.08 19.27
C VAL A 491 1.61 11.45 19.42
N ARG A 492 2.88 11.47 19.83
CA ARG A 492 3.67 12.70 19.90
C ARG A 492 4.02 13.17 18.49
N VAL A 493 4.05 14.48 18.26
CA VAL A 493 4.40 15.05 16.97
C VAL A 493 5.58 15.99 17.15
N CYS A 494 6.59 15.84 16.29
CA CYS A 494 7.74 16.74 16.20
C CYS A 494 7.88 17.26 14.77
N ILE A 495 8.18 18.55 14.59
CA ILE A 495 8.51 19.13 13.27
C ILE A 495 10.03 19.16 13.08
N LEU A 496 10.54 18.64 11.97
CA LEU A 496 11.94 18.74 11.59
C LEU A 496 12.07 19.46 10.25
N SER A 497 12.70 20.63 10.22
CA SER A 497 12.87 21.41 8.99
C SER A 497 14.30 21.91 8.81
N GLY A 498 14.69 22.10 7.55
CA GLY A 498 15.92 22.80 7.17
C GLY A 498 15.76 24.32 7.09
N ASP A 499 14.53 24.82 7.22
CA ASP A 499 14.23 26.25 7.17
C ASP A 499 14.71 26.99 8.43
N ARG A 500 14.80 28.31 8.33
CA ARG A 500 15.15 29.21 9.43
C ARG A 500 14.22 29.03 10.63
N ARG A 501 14.76 29.26 11.82
CA ARG A 501 14.04 29.13 13.10
C ARG A 501 12.70 29.86 13.14
N ALA A 502 12.65 31.12 12.70
CA ALA A 502 11.42 31.92 12.67
C ALA A 502 10.30 31.30 11.82
N VAL A 503 10.64 30.75 10.65
CA VAL A 503 9.70 30.09 9.73
C VAL A 503 9.08 28.87 10.39
N VAL A 504 9.92 28.01 10.99
CA VAL A 504 9.48 26.76 11.62
C VAL A 504 8.64 27.06 12.85
N ARG A 505 9.05 28.04 13.67
CA ARG A 505 8.30 28.48 14.85
C ARG A 505 6.91 28.96 14.50
N SER A 506 6.76 29.83 13.49
CA SER A 506 5.45 30.32 13.06
C SER A 506 4.52 29.18 12.61
N VAL A 507 5.03 28.23 11.82
CA VAL A 507 4.25 27.06 11.39
C VAL A 507 3.88 26.19 12.60
N ALA A 508 4.82 25.97 13.52
CA ALA A 508 4.60 25.19 14.72
C ALA A 508 3.53 25.81 15.64
N GLU A 509 3.58 27.12 15.88
CA GLU A 509 2.60 27.85 16.69
C GLU A 509 1.20 27.81 16.05
N ARG A 510 1.09 28.03 14.73
CA ARG A 510 -0.19 27.93 13.99
C ARG A 510 -0.79 26.52 14.03
N LEU A 511 0.05 25.49 14.14
CA LEU A 511 -0.35 24.09 14.25
C LEU A 511 -0.41 23.59 15.71
N GLY A 512 -0.08 24.44 16.68
CA GLY A 512 0.02 24.12 18.10
C GLY A 512 0.98 22.99 18.44
N VAL A 513 2.10 22.85 17.71
CA VAL A 513 3.13 21.82 17.93
C VAL A 513 4.27 22.41 18.75
N ASP A 514 4.49 21.91 19.96
CA ASP A 514 5.54 22.43 20.86
C ASP A 514 6.94 21.87 20.56
N ASP A 515 7.04 20.65 20.02
CA ASP A 515 8.31 19.99 19.70
C ASP A 515 8.68 20.25 18.24
N TRP A 516 9.68 21.10 18.02
CA TRP A 516 10.17 21.41 16.67
C TRP A 516 11.65 21.74 16.65
N GLN A 517 12.28 21.47 15.52
CA GLN A 517 13.70 21.78 15.26
C GLN A 517 13.86 22.34 13.85
N ALA A 518 14.70 23.36 13.73
CA ALA A 518 14.91 24.16 12.53
C ALA A 518 16.38 24.13 12.11
N GLU A 519 16.67 24.64 10.90
CA GLU A 519 18.03 24.79 10.36
C GLU A 519 18.82 23.46 10.29
N LEU A 520 18.09 22.35 10.11
CA LEU A 520 18.66 21.01 10.07
C LEU A 520 19.17 20.65 8.68
N SER A 521 20.37 20.08 8.60
CA SER A 521 20.80 19.37 7.39
C SER A 521 20.09 18.01 7.27
N PRO A 522 20.09 17.37 6.08
CA PRO A 522 19.60 16.00 5.93
C PRO A 522 20.27 14.99 6.89
N LEU A 523 21.56 15.18 7.18
CA LEU A 523 22.31 14.36 8.13
C LEU A 523 21.84 14.56 9.58
N ASP A 524 21.49 15.79 9.95
CA ASP A 524 20.97 16.09 11.30
C ASP A 524 19.57 15.52 11.47
N LYS A 525 18.69 15.67 10.47
CA LYS A 525 17.37 15.01 10.46
C LYS A 525 17.50 13.50 10.67
N TYR A 526 18.41 12.85 9.95
CA TYR A 526 18.66 11.41 10.10
C TYR A 526 19.16 11.03 11.51
N ARG A 527 20.08 11.83 12.07
CA ARG A 527 20.60 11.61 13.43
C ARG A 527 19.49 11.69 14.48
N ILE A 528 18.66 12.73 14.42
CA ILE A 528 17.53 12.92 15.35
C ILE A 528 16.54 11.76 15.27
N VAL A 529 16.20 11.32 14.06
CA VAL A 529 15.33 10.15 13.86
C VAL A 529 15.92 8.90 14.52
N ARG A 530 17.23 8.66 14.38
CA ARG A 530 17.89 7.52 15.04
C ARG A 530 17.92 7.61 16.55
N GLU A 531 18.18 8.80 17.10
CA GLU A 531 18.21 9.04 18.55
C GLU A 531 16.83 8.84 19.18
N ARG A 532 15.79 9.46 18.61
CA ARG A 532 14.39 9.29 19.04
C ARG A 532 13.95 7.82 18.93
N ALA A 533 14.30 7.15 17.83
CA ALA A 533 13.99 5.73 17.64
C ALA A 533 14.74 4.80 18.61
N ALA A 534 15.90 5.19 19.14
CA ALA A 534 16.61 4.44 20.17
C ALA A 534 15.98 4.66 21.56
N GLN A 535 15.64 5.90 21.89
CA GLN A 535 14.94 6.25 23.13
C GLN A 535 13.57 5.57 23.25
N ALA A 536 12.84 5.41 22.14
CA ALA A 536 11.55 4.74 22.13
C ALA A 536 11.62 3.21 22.30
N ARG A 537 12.81 2.60 22.19
CA ARG A 537 13.02 1.15 22.38
C ARG A 537 13.55 0.77 23.75
N GLY A 538 14.14 1.72 24.48
CA GLY A 538 14.52 1.58 25.89
C GLY A 538 13.33 1.86 26.77
#